data_AF-A3W193-F1
#
_entry.id   AF-A3W193-F1
#
_cell.length_a   1.000
_cell.length_b   1.000
_cell.length_c   1.000
_cell.angle_alpha   90.00
_cell.angle_beta   90.00
_cell.angle_gamma   90.00
#
_symmetry.space_group_name_H-M   'P 1'
#
loop_
_entity.id
_entity.type
_entity.pdbx_description
1 polymer ?
#
loop_
_entity_poly.entity_id
_entity_poly.type
_entity_poly.pdbx_seq_one_letter_code
_entity_poly.pdbx_strand_id
1 'polypeptide(L)'
;MTRRDDHGSRGVTLLELVIAVFVLSIGTIAALRSADQAGRALGGEAARVMALQVALNRAEEYRLLGARQAKTLPRSVTFGPYPWQLEITEAVTRAGFTEATILTRAPEQPGARLVVIAQTEVVQ
;
A
#
# COMPACT_ATOMS: atom_id res chain seq x y z
N MET A 1 26.69 -41.87 -52.15
CA MET A 1 27.05 -40.49 -52.56
C MET A 1 26.33 -39.55 -51.61
N THR A 2 27.08 -38.98 -50.67
CA THR A 2 26.58 -38.42 -49.41
C THR A 2 26.07 -36.99 -49.63
N ARG A 3 24.79 -36.76 -49.32
CA ARG A 3 24.16 -35.43 -49.25
C ARG A 3 24.84 -34.64 -48.13
N ARG A 4 25.57 -33.58 -48.47
CA ARG A 4 26.01 -32.57 -47.51
C ARG A 4 24.91 -31.51 -47.44
N ASP A 5 24.13 -31.56 -46.36
CA ASP A 5 23.27 -30.45 -45.98
C ASP A 5 24.17 -29.35 -45.40
N ASP A 6 24.44 -28.34 -46.22
CA ASP A 6 25.26 -27.18 -45.88
C ASP A 6 24.43 -26.22 -45.01
N HIS A 7 24.21 -26.59 -43.75
CA HIS A 7 23.61 -25.74 -42.73
C HIS A 7 24.72 -25.04 -41.95
N GLY A 8 25.40 -24.09 -42.59
CA GLY A 8 26.46 -23.35 -41.93
C GLY A 8 26.78 -22.03 -42.62
N SER A 9 26.57 -20.93 -41.88
CA SER A 9 27.12 -19.58 -42.17
C SER A 9 26.32 -18.69 -43.13
N ARG A 10 25.02 -18.47 -42.88
CA ARG A 10 24.34 -17.26 -43.39
C ARG A 10 24.66 -16.11 -42.43
N GLY A 11 25.32 -15.06 -42.92
CA GLY A 11 25.59 -13.85 -42.14
C GLY A 11 24.29 -13.21 -41.67
N VAL A 12 24.29 -12.67 -40.44
CA VAL A 12 23.16 -11.92 -39.88
C VAL A 12 22.85 -10.73 -40.79
N THR A 13 21.60 -10.61 -41.24
CA THR A 13 21.21 -9.48 -42.08
C THR A 13 21.10 -8.20 -41.25
N LEU A 14 21.30 -7.02 -41.86
CA LEU A 14 21.08 -5.74 -41.18
C LEU A 14 19.66 -5.64 -40.60
N LEU A 15 18.67 -6.14 -41.34
CA LEU A 15 17.28 -6.16 -40.88
C LEU A 15 17.10 -7.03 -39.64
N GLU A 16 17.74 -8.19 -39.60
CA GLU A 16 17.69 -9.12 -38.47
C GLU A 16 18.36 -8.54 -37.22
N LEU A 17 19.48 -7.85 -37.38
CA LEU A 17 20.11 -7.10 -36.29
C LEU A 17 19.17 -5.99 -35.76
N VAL A 18 18.55 -5.22 -36.66
CA VAL A 18 17.61 -4.16 -36.29
C VAL A 18 16.41 -4.73 -35.54
N ILE A 19 15.82 -5.83 -36.01
CA ILE A 19 14.70 -6.50 -35.34
C ILE A 19 15.13 -7.04 -33.97
N ALA A 20 16.31 -7.67 -33.88
CA ALA A 20 16.82 -8.20 -32.62
C ALA A 20 17.01 -7.09 -31.58
N VAL A 21 17.61 -5.97 -31.95
CA VAL A 21 17.79 -4.81 -31.07
C VAL A 21 16.45 -4.19 -30.71
N PHE A 22 15.50 -4.11 -31.64
CA PHE A 22 14.16 -3.60 -31.38
C PHE A 22 13.41 -4.43 -30.35
N VAL A 23 13.36 -5.76 -30.53
CA VAL A 23 12.73 -6.69 -29.59
C VAL A 23 13.41 -6.64 -28.23
N LEU A 24 14.75 -6.66 -28.21
CA LEU A 24 15.52 -6.55 -26.96
C LEU A 24 15.19 -5.25 -26.23
N SER A 25 15.14 -4.12 -26.95
CA SER A 25 14.85 -2.81 -26.38
C SER A 25 13.44 -2.73 -25.78
N ILE A 26 12.43 -3.30 -26.46
CA ILE A 26 11.06 -3.43 -25.90
C ILE A 26 11.08 -4.30 -24.64
N GLY A 27 11.79 -5.44 -24.68
CA GLY A 27 11.94 -6.34 -23.54
C GLY A 27 12.57 -5.65 -22.34
N THR A 28 13.65 -4.90 -22.54
CA THR A 28 14.33 -4.16 -21.47
C THR A 28 13.44 -3.07 -20.87
N ILE A 29 12.74 -2.29 -21.69
CA ILE A 29 11.81 -1.25 -21.20
C ILE A 29 10.66 -1.89 -20.40
N ALA A 30 10.09 -2.99 -20.89
CA ALA A 30 9.02 -3.71 -20.19
C ALA A 30 9.50 -4.26 -18.85
N ALA A 31 10.71 -4.84 -18.81
CA ALA A 31 11.31 -5.36 -17.58
C ALA A 31 11.56 -4.25 -16.54
N LEU A 32 12.14 -3.11 -16.96
CA LEU A 32 12.38 -1.97 -16.07
C LEU A 32 11.06 -1.40 -15.52
N ARG A 33 10.05 -1.20 -16.37
CA ARG A 33 8.73 -0.75 -15.91
C ARG A 33 8.09 -1.73 -14.94
N SER A 34 8.22 -3.03 -15.17
CA SER A 34 7.70 -4.05 -14.25
C SER A 34 8.41 -4.01 -12.90
N ALA A 35 9.72 -3.82 -12.89
CA ALA A 35 10.51 -3.68 -11.67
C ALA A 35 10.11 -2.41 -10.88
N ASP A 36 9.92 -1.27 -11.57
CA ASP A 36 9.47 -0.02 -10.95
C ASP A 36 8.07 -0.17 -10.33
N GLN A 37 7.16 -0.86 -11.01
CA GLN A 37 5.82 -1.13 -10.47
C GLN A 37 5.88 -2.06 -9.25
N ALA A 38 6.70 -3.13 -9.32
CA ALA A 38 6.89 -4.03 -8.19
C ALA A 38 7.51 -3.29 -6.99
N GLY A 39 8.52 -2.44 -7.23
CA GLY A 39 9.15 -1.62 -6.20
C GLY A 39 8.18 -0.67 -5.52
N ARG A 40 7.31 0.01 -6.27
CA ARG A 40 6.26 0.89 -5.70
C ARG A 40 5.16 0.13 -4.97
N ALA A 41 4.75 -1.03 -5.50
CA ALA A 41 3.74 -1.86 -4.87
C ALA A 41 4.23 -2.42 -3.54
N LEU A 42 5.44 -3.01 -3.53
CA LEU A 42 6.08 -3.61 -2.36
C LEU A 42 6.54 -2.56 -1.34
N GLY A 43 7.13 -1.45 -1.81
CA GLY A 43 7.61 -0.37 -0.95
C GLY A 43 6.49 0.34 -0.19
N GLY A 44 5.29 0.41 -0.76
CA GLY A 44 4.12 0.98 -0.09
C GLY A 44 3.40 0.00 0.86
N GLU A 45 3.62 -1.30 0.73
CA GLU A 45 2.79 -2.29 1.44
C GLU A 45 3.08 -2.33 2.94
N ALA A 46 4.35 -2.26 3.33
CA ALA A 46 4.73 -2.15 4.74
C ALA A 46 4.10 -0.90 5.39
N ALA A 47 4.11 0.23 4.68
CA ALA A 47 3.48 1.46 5.14
C ALA A 47 1.94 1.35 5.23
N ARG A 48 1.28 0.67 4.28
CA ARG A 48 -0.18 0.40 4.34
C ARG A 48 -0.55 -0.42 5.56
N VAL A 49 0.21 -1.49 5.83
CA VAL A 49 -0.01 -2.35 7.01
C VAL A 49 0.19 -1.56 8.29
N MET A 50 1.24 -0.73 8.38
CA MET A 50 1.48 0.14 9.53
C MET A 50 0.35 1.18 9.71
N ALA A 51 -0.12 1.81 8.64
CA ALA A 51 -1.25 2.73 8.69
C ALA A 51 -2.51 2.05 9.25
N LEU A 52 -2.81 0.84 8.76
CA LEU A 52 -3.94 0.05 9.23
C LEU A 52 -3.78 -0.34 10.70
N GLN A 53 -2.59 -0.75 11.13
CA GLN A 53 -2.33 -1.11 12.52
C GLN A 53 -2.55 0.09 13.46
N VAL A 54 -2.11 1.28 13.08
CA VAL A 54 -2.35 2.50 13.86
C VAL A 54 -3.85 2.81 13.94
N ALA A 55 -4.59 2.66 12.83
CA ALA A 55 -6.04 2.83 12.84
C ALA A 55 -6.75 1.81 13.75
N LEU A 56 -6.33 0.54 13.70
CA LEU A 56 -6.83 -0.54 14.55
C LEU A 56 -6.53 -0.29 16.03
N ASN A 57 -5.33 0.15 16.36
CA ASN A 57 -4.96 0.51 17.74
C ASN A 57 -5.89 1.61 18.28
N ARG A 58 -6.13 2.66 17.48
CA ARG A 58 -7.08 3.71 17.86
C ARG A 58 -8.50 3.16 17.98
N ALA A 59 -8.93 2.25 17.10
CA ALA A 59 -10.25 1.62 17.23
C ALA A 59 -10.40 0.80 18.51
N GLU A 60 -9.35 0.09 18.93
CA GLU A 60 -9.34 -0.62 20.23
C GLU A 60 -9.38 0.36 21.41
N GLU A 61 -8.68 1.49 21.36
CA GLU A 61 -8.80 2.54 22.38
C GLU A 61 -10.24 3.07 22.49
N TYR A 62 -10.94 3.25 21.37
CA TYR A 62 -12.38 3.59 21.37
C TYR A 62 -13.24 2.51 22.04
N ARG A 63 -12.94 1.23 21.84
CA ARG A 63 -13.68 0.12 22.46
C ARG A 63 -13.42 0.02 23.96
N LEU A 64 -12.17 0.22 24.38
CA LEU A 64 -11.75 0.06 25.77
C LEU A 64 -12.16 1.24 26.66
N LEU A 65 -12.01 2.46 26.17
CA LEU A 65 -12.24 3.69 26.95
C LEU A 65 -13.64 4.29 26.72
N GLY A 66 -14.30 3.90 25.63
CA GLY A 66 -15.47 4.58 25.12
C GLY A 66 -15.10 5.85 24.36
N ALA A 67 -16.01 6.28 23.47
CA ALA A 67 -15.73 7.36 22.54
C ALA A 67 -15.41 8.69 23.21
N ARG A 68 -16.09 9.04 24.31
CA ARG A 68 -15.86 10.31 25.01
C ARG A 68 -14.43 10.44 25.52
N GLN A 69 -13.89 9.37 26.11
CA GLN A 69 -12.53 9.36 26.63
C GLN A 69 -11.50 9.16 25.51
N ALA A 70 -11.77 8.29 24.54
CA ALA A 70 -10.86 8.08 23.40
C ALA A 70 -10.62 9.34 22.55
N LYS A 71 -11.59 10.26 22.51
CA LYS A 71 -11.47 11.55 21.81
C LYS A 71 -10.39 12.48 22.36
N THR A 72 -10.03 12.33 23.64
CA THR A 72 -9.01 13.17 24.29
C THR A 72 -7.59 12.68 24.02
N LEU A 73 -7.44 11.48 23.46
CA LEU A 73 -6.14 10.89 23.16
C LEU A 73 -5.42 11.67 22.04
N PRO A 74 -4.07 11.69 22.05
CA PRO A 74 -3.28 12.34 21.03
C PRO A 74 -3.66 11.89 19.61
N ARG A 75 -3.65 12.83 18.67
CA ARG A 75 -3.92 12.58 17.24
C ARG A 75 -2.66 12.33 16.42
N SER A 76 -1.51 12.22 17.07
CA SER A 76 -0.23 11.89 16.46
C SER A 76 0.41 10.73 17.19
N VAL A 77 0.86 9.71 16.46
CA VAL A 77 1.52 8.52 17.00
C VAL A 77 2.71 8.17 16.13
N THR A 78 3.87 7.97 16.74
CA THR A 78 5.01 7.38 16.04
C THR A 78 4.87 5.86 16.06
N PHE A 79 4.84 5.23 14.88
CA PHE A 79 4.76 3.78 14.75
C PHE A 79 5.66 3.32 13.60
N GLY A 80 6.62 2.47 13.93
CA GLY A 80 7.74 2.16 13.04
C GLY A 80 8.56 3.42 12.73
N PRO A 81 8.98 3.64 11.48
CA PRO A 81 9.81 4.78 11.09
C PRO A 81 9.00 6.07 10.82
N TYR A 82 7.66 6.03 10.90
CA TYR A 82 6.80 7.12 10.43
C TYR A 82 6.02 7.79 11.57
N PRO A 83 5.88 9.14 11.54
CA PRO A 83 4.96 9.86 12.38
C PRO A 83 3.56 9.87 11.74
N TRP A 84 2.63 9.12 12.31
CA TRP A 84 1.26 9.01 11.84
C TRP A 84 0.36 10.08 12.47
N GLN A 85 -0.47 10.72 11.66
CA GLN A 85 -1.52 11.64 12.04
C GLN A 85 -2.88 10.96 11.90
N LEU A 86 -3.75 11.17 12.88
CA LEU A 86 -5.10 10.61 12.95
C LEU A 86 -6.13 11.74 12.80
N GLU A 87 -6.92 11.66 11.74
CA GLU A 87 -8.13 12.45 11.55
C GLU A 87 -9.32 11.56 11.94
N ILE A 88 -10.14 12.03 12.88
CA ILE A 88 -11.26 11.25 13.40
C ILE A 88 -12.53 12.07 13.34
N THR A 89 -13.54 11.54 12.66
CA THR A 89 -14.91 12.08 12.62
C THR A 89 -15.84 11.12 13.34
N GLU A 90 -16.81 11.66 14.08
CA GLU A 90 -17.71 10.90 14.94
C GLU A 90 -19.17 11.23 14.64
N ALA A 91 -20.03 10.21 14.71
CA ALA A 91 -21.47 10.35 14.64
C ALA A 91 -22.15 9.44 15.68
N VAL A 92 -23.20 9.93 16.32
CA VAL A 92 -24.01 9.10 17.23
C VAL A 92 -24.95 8.24 16.39
N THR A 93 -24.91 6.94 16.63
CA THR A 93 -25.79 5.96 15.98
C THR A 93 -27.19 6.00 16.61
N ARG A 94 -28.21 5.47 15.91
CA ARG A 94 -29.58 5.36 16.46
C ARG A 94 -29.66 4.51 17.73
N ALA A 95 -28.73 3.59 17.92
CA ALA A 95 -28.66 2.71 19.08
C ALA A 95 -27.87 3.32 20.26
N GLY A 96 -27.47 4.59 20.18
CA GLY A 96 -26.78 5.30 21.28
C GLY A 96 -25.27 5.04 21.38
N PHE A 97 -24.70 4.25 20.47
CA PHE A 97 -23.24 4.10 20.28
C PHE A 97 -22.67 5.27 19.48
N THR A 98 -21.36 5.44 19.53
CA THR A 98 -20.63 6.35 18.64
C THR A 98 -19.97 5.56 17.52
N GLU A 99 -20.24 5.95 16.27
CA GLU A 99 -19.47 5.56 15.10
C GLU A 99 -18.31 6.56 14.93
N ALA A 100 -17.08 6.07 14.92
CA ALA A 100 -15.89 6.86 14.64
C ALA A 100 -15.25 6.38 13.33
N THR A 101 -15.11 7.29 12.36
CA THR A 101 -14.27 7.10 11.18
C THR A 101 -12.87 7.60 11.49
N ILE A 102 -11.90 6.68 11.51
CA ILE A 102 -10.49 6.95 11.78
C ILE A 102 -9.74 6.94 10.44
N LEU A 103 -9.02 8.01 10.16
CA LEU A 103 -8.16 8.13 8.99
C LEU A 103 -6.73 8.38 9.45
N THR A 104 -5.83 7.52 9.00
CA THR A 104 -4.42 7.53 9.38
C THR A 104 -3.57 7.93 8.18
N ARG A 105 -2.71 8.93 8.35
CA ARG A 105 -1.84 9.45 7.29
C ARG A 105 -0.43 9.72 7.82
N ALA A 106 0.59 9.51 7.00
CA ALA A 106 1.94 9.99 7.25
C ALA A 106 2.49 10.67 5.98
N PRO A 107 3.45 11.60 6.07
CA PRO A 107 4.01 12.28 4.91
C PRO A 107 4.56 11.28 3.89
N GLU A 108 4.17 11.43 2.62
CA GLU A 108 4.63 10.60 1.50
C GLU A 108 4.35 9.10 1.63
N GLN A 109 3.52 8.69 2.59
CA GLN A 109 3.14 7.30 2.81
C GLN A 109 1.68 7.05 2.43
N PRO A 110 1.34 5.82 2.00
CA PRO A 110 -0.05 5.41 1.90
C PRO A 110 -0.73 5.44 3.29
N GLY A 111 -2.01 5.80 3.32
CA GLY A 111 -2.82 5.87 4.54
C GLY A 111 -3.78 4.69 4.69
N ALA A 112 -4.54 4.71 5.78
CA ALA A 112 -5.61 3.74 6.05
C ALA A 112 -6.85 4.45 6.60
N ARG A 113 -8.04 3.92 6.29
CA ARG A 113 -9.31 4.39 6.85
C ARG A 113 -10.04 3.21 7.48
N LEU A 114 -10.50 3.38 8.71
CA LEU A 114 -11.22 2.37 9.49
C LEU A 114 -12.45 3.00 10.13
N VAL A 115 -13.54 2.25 10.23
CA VAL A 115 -14.73 2.65 10.98
C VAL A 115 -14.87 1.73 12.19
N VAL A 116 -15.10 2.30 13.35
CA VAL A 116 -15.40 1.57 14.59
C VAL A 116 -16.70 2.09 15.19
N ILE A 117 -17.53 1.19 15.68
CA ILE A 117 -18.69 1.51 16.51
C ILE A 117 -18.33 1.10 17.94
N ALA A 118 -18.39 2.05 18.88
CA ALA A 118 -18.02 1.85 20.27
C ALA A 118 -19.05 2.51 21.21
N GLN A 119 -19.04 2.10 22.48
CA GLN A 119 -19.87 2.75 23.49
C GLN A 119 -19.49 4.23 23.61
N THR A 120 -20.46 5.10 23.82
CA THR A 120 -20.22 6.54 24.00
C THR A 120 -19.40 6.78 25.28
N GLU A 121 -19.73 6.05 26.33
CA GLU A 121 -19.00 5.98 27.60
C GLU A 121 -19.01 4.53 28.08
N VAL A 122 -17.94 4.10 28.74
CA VAL A 122 -17.88 2.80 29.42
C VAL A 122 -18.19 3.05 30.90
N VAL A 123 -19.17 2.34 31.45
CA VAL A 123 -19.44 2.36 32.90
C VAL A 123 -18.40 1.48 33.57
N GLN A 124 -17.58 2.06 34.45
CA GLN A 124 -16.64 1.31 35.29
C GLN A 124 -17.36 0.65 36.47
#